data_AF-A0A6A6CP55-F1
#
_entry.id   AF-A0A6A6CP55-F1
#
_cell.length_a   1.000
_cell.length_b   1.000
_cell.length_c   1.000
_cell.angle_alpha   90.00
_cell.angle_beta   90.00
_cell.angle_gamma   90.00
#
_symmetry.space_group_name_H-M   'P 1'
#
loop_
_entity.id
_entity.type
_entity.pdbx_description
1 polymer ?
#
loop_
_entity_poly.entity_id
_entity_poly.type
_entity_poly.pdbx_seq_one_letter_code
_entity_poly.pdbx_strand_id
1 'polypeptide(L)'
;MLYLSLAALLAGGITCPVQKESQCPLQVDRFEYAPRPPAPELIGITRLPLPPVVEDQVLCDVTVNPRRTGCTGKATNLQGGTFLPDDNHVLAKIRFAGAPAAKDPASIYTGEQVIVVKTDNSTFPNSDPWKCLTCGIPKENNHATPVQSPDYGYPQAFANGKRVMAGFYIIDCGSLRVRRGSMCRSMY
;
A
#
# COMPACT_ATOMS: atom_id res chain seq x y z
N MET A 1 19.13 -67.69 -56.33
CA MET A 1 17.91 -67.62 -55.51
C MET A 1 17.62 -66.15 -55.26
N LEU A 2 16.82 -65.53 -56.12
CA LEU A 2 15.37 -65.33 -55.98
C LEU A 2 14.98 -64.39 -54.82
N TYR A 3 14.41 -63.23 -55.21
CA TYR A 3 13.32 -62.49 -54.55
C TYR A 3 13.68 -61.66 -53.30
N LEU A 4 13.12 -60.49 -53.00
CA LEU A 4 12.24 -59.52 -53.68
C LEU A 4 12.20 -58.27 -52.75
N SER A 5 11.77 -57.13 -53.30
CA SER A 5 10.99 -56.06 -52.63
C SER A 5 11.64 -54.89 -51.86
N LEU A 6 11.37 -53.71 -52.45
CA LEU A 6 10.82 -52.46 -51.87
C LEU A 6 11.67 -51.71 -50.81
N ALA A 7 11.82 -50.39 -50.82
CA ALA A 7 10.88 -49.36 -51.25
C ALA A 7 11.58 -48.05 -51.66
N ALA A 8 10.87 -47.29 -52.50
CA ALA A 8 11.14 -45.94 -52.93
C ALA A 8 11.14 -44.91 -51.79
N LEU A 9 11.80 -43.76 -51.99
CA LEU A 9 11.13 -42.45 -51.99
C LEU A 9 12.09 -41.34 -52.41
N LEU A 10 11.70 -40.66 -53.49
CA LEU A 10 12.26 -39.43 -54.02
C LEU A 10 12.06 -38.29 -53.01
N ALA A 11 13.14 -37.74 -52.46
CA ALA A 11 13.10 -36.45 -51.78
C ALA A 11 13.30 -35.35 -52.83
N GLY A 12 12.21 -34.98 -53.51
CA GLY A 12 12.13 -33.72 -54.24
C GLY A 12 12.16 -32.56 -53.25
N GLY A 13 13.15 -31.69 -53.37
CA GLY A 13 13.25 -30.47 -52.57
C GLY A 13 12.05 -29.55 -52.83
N ILE A 14 11.18 -29.43 -51.83
CA ILE A 14 10.12 -28.43 -51.80
C ILE A 14 10.80 -27.10 -51.50
N THR A 15 11.06 -26.30 -52.54
CA THR A 15 11.34 -24.88 -52.37
C THR A 15 10.06 -24.21 -51.91
N CYS A 16 9.99 -23.79 -50.64
CA CYS A 16 8.93 -22.89 -50.19
C CYS A 16 9.05 -21.58 -50.99
N PRO A 17 8.02 -21.15 -51.74
CA PRO A 17 8.01 -19.80 -52.28
C PRO A 17 7.94 -18.84 -51.09
N VAL A 18 8.89 -17.90 -51.05
CA VAL A 18 8.88 -16.74 -50.15
C VAL A 18 7.51 -16.07 -50.30
N GLN A 19 6.66 -16.21 -49.27
CA GLN A 19 5.37 -15.55 -49.25
C GLN A 19 5.61 -14.05 -49.18
N LYS A 20 5.19 -13.39 -50.27
CA LYS A 20 5.03 -11.95 -50.42
C LYS A 20 4.43 -11.37 -49.16
N GLU A 21 5.14 -10.42 -48.57
CA GLU A 21 4.75 -9.58 -47.45
C GLU A 21 3.26 -9.22 -47.58
N SER A 22 2.43 -9.82 -46.73
CA SER A 22 1.02 -9.47 -46.63
C SER A 22 0.96 -8.07 -46.02
N GLN A 23 0.94 -7.07 -46.90
CA GLN A 23 0.59 -5.71 -46.56
C GLN A 23 -0.79 -5.76 -45.92
N CYS A 24 -0.81 -5.61 -44.60
CA CYS A 24 -2.03 -5.29 -43.87
C CYS A 24 -2.40 -3.88 -44.36
N PRO A 25 -3.51 -3.68 -45.09
CA PRO A 25 -3.91 -2.34 -45.43
C PRO A 25 -4.29 -1.66 -44.12
N LEU A 26 -3.45 -0.71 -43.67
CA LEU A 26 -3.89 0.26 -42.69
C LEU A 26 -5.01 1.05 -43.38
N GLN A 27 -6.26 0.67 -43.11
CA GLN A 27 -7.41 1.48 -43.45
C GLN A 27 -7.32 2.76 -42.62
N VAL A 28 -6.63 3.76 -43.17
CA VAL A 28 -6.69 5.13 -42.69
C VAL A 28 -8.00 5.72 -43.22
N ASP A 29 -9.12 5.37 -42.60
CA ASP A 29 -10.39 6.10 -42.81
C ASP A 29 -11.37 5.86 -41.66
N ARG A 30 -10.95 6.35 -40.49
CA ARG A 30 -11.83 7.05 -39.55
C ARG A 30 -10.96 7.84 -38.59
N PHE A 31 -10.70 9.10 -38.93
CA PHE A 31 -10.51 10.09 -37.88
C PHE A 31 -11.89 10.27 -37.22
N GLU A 32 -12.26 9.32 -36.38
CA GLU A 32 -13.33 9.51 -35.40
C GLU A 32 -12.90 10.72 -34.59
N TYR A 33 -13.65 11.82 -34.70
CA TYR A 33 -13.34 13.10 -34.07
C TYR A 33 -13.28 12.88 -32.56
N ALA A 34 -12.07 12.66 -32.03
CA ALA A 34 -11.86 12.53 -30.60
C ALA A 34 -12.34 13.84 -29.97
N PRO A 35 -13.23 13.79 -28.95
CA PRO A 35 -13.63 14.99 -28.25
C PRO A 35 -12.38 15.69 -27.74
N ARG A 36 -12.38 17.04 -27.79
CA ARG A 36 -11.29 17.81 -27.22
C ARG A 36 -11.11 17.38 -25.76
N PRO A 37 -9.86 17.25 -25.28
CA PRO A 37 -9.62 16.89 -23.89
C PRO A 37 -10.37 17.88 -22.99
N PRO A 38 -10.88 17.41 -21.84
CA PRO A 38 -11.49 18.29 -20.86
C PRO A 38 -10.50 19.39 -20.43
N ALA A 39 -11.04 20.52 -19.97
CA ALA A 39 -10.21 21.58 -19.42
C ALA A 39 -9.39 21.05 -18.22
N PRO A 40 -8.13 21.49 -18.03
CA PRO A 40 -7.34 21.09 -16.87
C PRO A 40 -8.04 21.46 -15.56
N GLU A 41 -8.05 20.51 -14.62
CA GLU A 41 -8.60 20.74 -13.28
C GLU A 41 -7.60 21.55 -12.42
N LEU A 42 -8.13 22.35 -11.47
CA LEU A 42 -7.29 23.05 -10.50
C LEU A 42 -6.68 22.05 -9.51
N ILE A 43 -5.35 22.02 -9.42
CA ILE A 43 -4.62 21.14 -8.50
C ILE A 43 -4.20 21.95 -7.26
N GLY A 44 -4.75 21.58 -6.10
CA GLY A 44 -4.31 22.08 -4.80
C GLY A 44 -3.34 21.12 -4.13
N ILE A 45 -2.31 21.65 -3.47
CA ILE A 45 -1.37 20.85 -2.66
C ILE A 45 -1.58 21.18 -1.19
N THR A 46 -1.86 20.15 -0.39
CA THR A 46 -1.95 20.25 1.06
C THR A 46 -0.89 19.38 1.70
N ARG A 47 -0.28 19.87 2.79
CA ARG A 47 0.64 19.07 3.60
C ARG A 47 -0.14 18.35 4.67
N LEU A 48 0.06 17.04 4.76
CA LEU A 48 -0.58 16.23 5.78
C LEU A 48 0.25 16.22 7.06
N PRO A 49 -0.38 16.35 8.22
CA PRO A 49 0.32 16.30 9.49
C PRO A 49 0.76 14.87 9.81
N LEU A 50 2.01 14.73 10.26
CA LEU A 50 2.61 13.47 10.68
C LEU A 50 2.94 13.52 12.18
N PRO A 51 3.23 12.36 12.82
CA PRO A 51 3.78 12.35 14.17
C PRO A 51 5.01 13.28 14.28
N PRO A 52 5.26 13.88 15.46
CA PRO A 52 6.44 14.72 15.67
C PRO A 52 7.74 14.01 15.29
N VAL A 53 8.67 14.77 14.72
CA VAL A 53 9.98 14.25 14.32
C VAL A 53 10.98 14.43 15.45
N VAL A 54 11.69 13.36 15.82
CA VAL A 54 12.83 13.36 16.73
C VAL A 54 14.11 13.02 15.99
N GLU A 55 15.25 13.41 16.56
CA GLU A 55 16.54 12.86 16.15
C GLU A 55 16.56 11.34 16.39
N ASP A 56 17.29 10.61 15.55
CA ASP A 56 17.40 9.16 15.69
C ASP A 56 17.98 8.81 17.07
N GLN A 57 17.46 7.76 17.71
CA GLN A 57 17.83 7.31 19.06
C GLN A 57 17.35 8.19 20.23
N VAL A 58 16.71 9.34 19.96
CA VAL A 58 16.02 10.11 21.00
C VAL A 58 14.67 9.48 21.30
N LEU A 59 14.39 9.26 22.59
CA LEU A 59 13.10 8.72 23.03
C LEU A 59 11.99 9.76 22.82
N CYS A 60 10.84 9.31 22.30
CA CYS A 60 9.64 10.14 22.31
C CYS A 60 9.10 10.23 23.74
N ASP A 61 9.31 11.37 24.38
CA ASP A 61 8.79 11.67 25.72
C ASP A 61 7.61 12.64 25.68
N VAL A 62 7.09 12.98 26.86
CA VAL A 62 5.95 13.91 27.02
C VAL A 62 6.29 15.36 26.66
N THR A 63 7.57 15.72 26.60
CA THR A 63 8.00 17.07 26.21
C THR A 63 7.94 17.24 24.70
N VAL A 64 8.27 16.19 23.95
CA VAL A 64 8.20 16.15 22.49
C VAL A 64 6.77 15.88 22.02
N ASN A 65 6.13 14.84 22.56
CA ASN A 65 4.76 14.50 22.24
C ASN A 65 3.93 14.39 23.53
N PRO A 66 3.30 15.50 23.98
CA PRO A 66 2.43 15.50 25.16
C PRO A 66 1.25 14.53 25.07
N ARG A 67 0.85 14.12 23.86
CA ARG A 67 -0.22 13.15 23.62
C ARG A 67 0.22 11.71 23.82
N ARG A 68 1.53 11.46 23.94
CA ARG A 68 2.13 10.13 24.15
C ARG A 68 1.78 9.14 23.04
N THR A 69 1.62 9.65 21.82
CA THR A 69 1.28 8.86 20.63
C THR A 69 2.50 8.53 19.78
N GLY A 70 3.71 8.57 20.34
CA GLY A 70 4.93 8.24 19.62
C GLY A 70 5.42 9.33 18.68
N CYS A 71 6.65 9.17 18.22
CA CYS A 71 7.37 10.11 17.37
C CYS A 71 8.07 9.35 16.24
N THR A 72 8.28 9.99 15.11
CA THR A 72 9.03 9.44 13.99
C THR A 72 10.45 10.01 13.93
N GLY A 73 11.38 9.29 13.31
CA GLY A 73 12.76 9.77 13.13
C GLY A 73 12.86 10.66 11.90
N LYS A 74 14.05 11.17 11.58
CA LYS A 74 14.26 11.84 10.27
C LYS A 74 14.06 10.89 9.10
N ALA A 75 14.52 9.65 9.26
CA ALA A 75 14.24 8.55 8.34
C ALA A 75 12.93 7.86 8.73
N THR A 76 11.81 8.41 8.26
CA THR A 76 10.46 7.94 8.62
C THR A 76 10.05 6.63 7.95
N ASN A 77 10.74 6.21 6.88
CA ASN A 77 10.29 5.18 5.94
C ASN A 77 8.82 5.38 5.52
N LEU A 78 8.39 6.65 5.42
CA LEU A 78 7.02 7.00 5.12
C LEU A 78 6.66 6.52 3.72
N GLN A 79 5.61 5.71 3.64
CA GLN A 79 5.01 5.29 2.38
C GLN A 79 3.51 5.57 2.44
N GLY A 80 3.04 6.48 1.58
CA GLY A 80 1.61 6.74 1.43
C GLY A 80 0.89 5.52 0.86
N GLY A 81 -0.33 5.29 1.31
CA GLY A 81 -1.25 4.27 0.83
C GLY A 81 -2.41 4.88 0.06
N THR A 82 -3.55 4.19 0.02
CA THR A 82 -4.78 4.70 -0.58
C THR A 82 -5.56 5.61 0.38
N PHE A 83 -6.49 6.38 -0.18
CA PHE A 83 -7.57 6.97 0.60
C PHE A 83 -8.50 5.88 1.16
N LEU A 84 -9.12 6.16 2.30
CA LEU A 84 -10.30 5.42 2.74
C LEU A 84 -11.49 5.76 1.83
N PRO A 85 -12.55 4.94 1.78
CA PRO A 85 -13.75 5.20 0.97
C PRO A 85 -14.56 6.47 1.34
N ASP A 86 -14.08 7.27 2.29
CA ASP A 86 -14.68 8.56 2.66
C ASP A 86 -13.89 9.77 2.14
N ASP A 87 -12.82 9.53 1.38
CA ASP A 87 -11.96 10.52 0.71
C ASP A 87 -11.31 11.58 1.63
N ASN A 88 -11.48 11.45 2.94
CA ASN A 88 -10.99 12.41 3.96
C ASN A 88 -9.87 11.83 4.83
N HIS A 89 -9.52 10.57 4.60
CA HIS A 89 -8.47 9.88 5.34
C HIS A 89 -7.56 9.16 4.37
N VAL A 90 -6.26 9.29 4.57
CA VAL A 90 -5.25 8.56 3.80
C VAL A 90 -4.53 7.58 4.72
N LEU A 91 -4.24 6.40 4.20
CA LEU A 91 -3.39 5.43 4.89
C LEU A 91 -1.93 5.76 4.64
N ALA A 92 -1.08 5.46 5.61
CA ALA A 92 0.37 5.50 5.40
C ALA A 92 1.05 4.45 6.28
N LYS A 93 2.19 3.98 5.81
CA LYS A 93 3.16 3.25 6.60
C LYS A 93 4.20 4.22 7.13
N ILE A 94 4.60 4.06 8.38
CA ILE A 94 5.62 4.89 9.03
C ILE A 94 6.43 4.07 10.02
N ARG A 95 7.68 4.46 10.26
CA ARG A 95 8.50 3.96 11.35
C ARG A 95 8.51 4.95 12.51
N PHE A 96 8.10 4.49 13.69
CA PHE A 96 8.28 5.23 14.94
C PHE A 96 9.72 5.01 15.46
N ALA A 97 10.40 6.09 15.83
CA ALA A 97 11.84 6.09 16.11
C ALA A 97 12.20 5.78 17.57
N GLY A 98 11.25 5.82 18.48
CA GLY A 98 11.50 5.51 19.88
C GLY A 98 10.25 5.71 20.71
N ALA A 99 9.76 4.63 21.31
CA ALA A 99 8.82 4.71 22.41
C ALA A 99 9.55 4.51 23.74
N PRO A 100 8.99 4.98 24.87
CA PRO A 100 9.49 4.62 26.18
C PRO A 100 9.60 3.09 26.35
N ALA A 101 10.54 2.64 27.18
CA ALA A 101 10.75 1.22 27.43
C ALA A 101 9.51 0.53 28.03
N ALA A 102 9.44 -0.79 27.88
CA ALA A 102 8.30 -1.59 28.31
C ALA A 102 7.96 -1.42 29.81
N LYS A 103 6.65 -1.57 30.09
CA LYS A 103 5.82 -1.09 31.21
C LYS A 103 5.20 0.29 31.01
N ASP A 104 5.78 1.15 30.18
CA ASP A 104 5.12 2.39 29.78
C ASP A 104 4.02 2.11 28.73
N PRO A 105 2.78 2.62 28.88
CA PRO A 105 1.72 2.42 27.89
C PRO A 105 2.05 2.92 26.48
N ALA A 106 2.93 3.93 26.34
CA ALA A 106 3.37 4.46 25.07
C ALA A 106 4.37 3.54 24.35
N SER A 107 4.88 2.49 25.01
CA SER A 107 5.82 1.52 24.42
C SER A 107 5.27 0.83 23.16
N ILE A 108 3.96 0.92 22.92
CA ILE A 108 3.28 0.37 21.74
C ILE A 108 3.58 1.12 20.44
N TYR A 109 4.10 2.35 20.51
CA TYR A 109 4.41 3.19 19.36
C TYR A 109 5.88 3.02 18.92
N THR A 110 6.26 1.79 18.57
CA THR A 110 7.63 1.46 18.18
C THR A 110 7.65 0.65 16.89
N GLY A 111 8.70 0.82 16.09
CA GLY A 111 8.90 0.07 14.84
C GLY A 111 8.03 0.55 13.68
N GLU A 112 7.94 -0.27 12.65
CA GLU A 112 7.10 -0.01 11.47
C GLU A 112 5.63 -0.23 11.83
N GLN A 113 4.77 0.70 11.41
CA GLN A 113 3.36 0.73 11.76
C GLN A 113 2.52 1.29 10.60
N VAL A 114 1.26 0.91 10.53
CA VAL A 114 0.26 1.53 9.64
C VAL A 114 -0.51 2.58 10.42
N ILE A 115 -0.57 3.79 9.86
CA ILE A 115 -1.33 4.91 10.37
C ILE A 115 -2.42 5.31 9.38
N VAL A 116 -3.44 6.00 9.88
CA VAL A 116 -4.42 6.74 9.10
C VAL A 116 -4.28 8.23 9.44
N VAL A 117 -4.24 9.08 8.43
CA VAL A 117 -4.06 10.54 8.55
C VAL A 117 -5.27 11.25 7.98
N LYS A 118 -5.78 12.26 8.67
CA LYS A 118 -6.86 13.12 8.19
C LYS A 118 -6.34 14.15 7.21
N THR A 119 -7.12 14.42 6.17
CA THR A 119 -6.76 15.39 5.12
C THR A 119 -7.44 16.74 5.27
N ASP A 120 -8.37 16.86 6.22
CA ASP A 120 -9.24 18.03 6.44
C ASP A 120 -8.80 18.95 7.60
N ASN A 121 -7.58 18.77 8.11
CA ASN A 121 -7.04 19.45 9.31
C ASN A 121 -7.83 19.20 10.61
N SER A 122 -8.82 18.29 10.62
CA SER A 122 -9.48 17.89 11.86
C SER A 122 -8.67 16.83 12.62
N THR A 123 -9.06 16.55 13.87
CA THR A 123 -8.36 15.58 14.72
C THR A 123 -9.21 14.36 15.04
N PHE A 124 -8.56 13.25 15.34
CA PHE A 124 -9.19 12.10 16.00
C PHE A 124 -9.49 12.42 17.48
N PRO A 125 -10.25 11.56 18.20
CA PRO A 125 -10.58 11.79 19.61
C PRO A 125 -9.37 11.95 20.54
N ASN A 126 -8.21 11.39 20.19
CA ASN A 126 -6.94 11.58 20.89
C ASN A 126 -6.28 12.94 20.60
N SER A 127 -6.95 13.84 19.87
CA SER A 127 -6.47 15.17 19.46
C SER A 127 -5.30 15.17 18.47
N ASP A 128 -4.88 14.01 17.98
CA ASP A 128 -3.93 13.92 16.87
C ASP A 128 -4.68 13.95 15.53
N PRO A 129 -4.10 14.52 14.48
CA PRO A 129 -4.66 14.46 13.12
C PRO A 129 -4.36 13.12 12.43
N TRP A 130 -3.70 12.21 13.14
CA TRP A 130 -3.35 10.87 12.68
C TRP A 130 -3.66 9.85 13.78
N LYS A 131 -3.79 8.57 13.41
CA LYS A 131 -4.04 7.47 14.34
C LYS A 131 -3.28 6.22 13.90
N CYS A 132 -2.65 5.53 14.83
CA CYS A 132 -2.01 4.25 14.55
C CYS A 132 -3.03 3.10 14.56
N LEU A 133 -3.04 2.30 13.50
CA LEU A 133 -3.95 1.16 13.33
C LEU A 133 -3.35 -0.15 13.87
N THR A 134 -2.02 -0.26 13.85
CA THR A 134 -1.27 -1.47 14.22
C THR A 134 -0.58 -1.38 15.58
N CYS A 135 -0.56 -0.18 16.19
CA CYS A 135 0.00 0.02 17.52
C CYS A 135 -0.88 -0.66 18.58
N GLY A 136 -0.25 -1.40 19.47
CA GLY A 136 -0.94 -2.01 20.62
C GLY A 136 -1.86 -3.18 20.26
N ILE A 137 -1.78 -3.72 19.04
CA ILE A 137 -2.47 -4.97 18.71
C ILE A 137 -1.89 -6.09 19.60
N PRO A 138 -2.72 -6.78 20.41
CA PRO A 138 -2.28 -7.89 21.26
C PRO A 138 -1.60 -8.97 20.43
N LYS A 139 -0.60 -9.65 20.99
CA LYS A 139 0.22 -10.65 20.29
C LYS A 139 -0.65 -11.74 19.63
N GLU A 140 -1.74 -12.12 20.27
CA GLU A 140 -2.68 -13.14 19.79
C GLU A 140 -3.44 -12.70 18.53
N ASN A 141 -3.57 -11.39 18.33
CA ASN A 141 -4.24 -10.78 17.18
C ASN A 141 -3.23 -10.10 16.23
N ASN A 142 -1.93 -10.28 16.44
CA ASN A 142 -0.89 -9.63 15.67
C ASN A 142 -0.14 -10.67 14.84
N HIS A 143 -0.72 -11.12 13.74
CA HIS A 143 -0.07 -12.08 12.84
C HIS A 143 1.15 -11.50 12.10
N ALA A 144 1.39 -10.20 12.23
CA ALA A 144 2.60 -9.53 11.77
C ALA A 144 3.78 -9.69 12.77
N THR A 145 3.53 -10.03 14.05
CA THR A 145 4.58 -10.15 15.10
C THR A 145 5.61 -11.27 14.98
N PRO A 146 5.43 -12.39 14.25
CA PRO A 146 6.54 -13.31 14.03
C PRO A 146 7.71 -12.65 13.27
N VAL A 147 7.44 -11.55 12.55
CA VAL A 147 8.42 -10.79 11.79
C VAL A 147 8.84 -9.59 12.64
N GLN A 148 10.12 -9.50 13.02
CA GLN A 148 10.69 -8.39 13.80
C GLN A 148 10.50 -7.00 13.15
N SER A 149 10.13 -6.97 11.86
CA SER A 149 9.70 -5.80 11.13
C SER A 149 8.75 -6.28 10.02
N PRO A 150 7.42 -6.30 10.23
CA PRO A 150 6.51 -6.68 9.17
C PRO A 150 6.60 -5.65 8.05
N ASP A 151 6.83 -6.10 6.81
CA ASP A 151 6.78 -5.21 5.66
C ASP A 151 5.31 -4.91 5.35
N TYR A 152 4.84 -3.77 5.85
CA TYR A 152 3.46 -3.33 5.60
C TYR A 152 3.24 -2.79 4.19
N GLY A 153 4.29 -2.70 3.36
CA GLY A 153 4.20 -2.34 1.95
C GLY A 153 3.40 -1.06 1.68
N TYR A 154 2.57 -1.10 0.64
CA TYR A 154 1.64 -0.02 0.28
C TYR A 154 0.25 -0.30 0.87
N PRO A 155 -0.20 0.41 1.93
CA PRO A 155 -1.47 0.09 2.57
C PRO A 155 -2.67 0.48 1.69
N GLN A 156 -3.64 -0.44 1.55
CA GLN A 156 -4.82 -0.27 0.71
C GLN A 156 -6.10 -0.46 1.50
N ALA A 157 -7.02 0.49 1.39
CA ALA A 157 -8.31 0.42 2.04
C ALA A 157 -9.26 -0.54 1.30
N PHE A 158 -9.99 -1.37 2.04
CA PHE A 158 -11.12 -2.09 1.46
C PHE A 158 -12.30 -1.13 1.26
N ALA A 159 -13.11 -1.38 0.22
CA ALA A 159 -14.31 -0.59 -0.09
C ALA A 159 -15.33 -0.52 1.08
N ASN A 160 -15.30 -1.51 1.99
CA ASN A 160 -16.18 -1.50 3.17
C ASN A 160 -15.75 -0.49 4.26
N GLY A 161 -14.54 0.09 4.16
CA GLY A 161 -13.98 1.04 5.11
C GLY A 161 -13.71 0.47 6.51
N LYS A 162 -13.70 -0.86 6.66
CA LYS A 162 -13.49 -1.56 7.94
C LYS A 162 -12.16 -2.33 7.99
N ARG A 163 -11.58 -2.59 6.82
CA ARG A 163 -10.34 -3.35 6.67
C ARG A 163 -9.32 -2.59 5.84
N VAL A 164 -8.04 -2.87 6.09
CA VAL A 164 -6.89 -2.37 5.34
C VAL A 164 -5.99 -3.54 4.99
N MET A 165 -5.57 -3.66 3.74
CA MET A 165 -4.48 -4.55 3.34
C MET A 165 -3.16 -3.81 3.52
N ALA A 166 -2.16 -4.44 4.14
CA ALA A 166 -0.83 -3.88 4.31
C ALA A 166 0.19 -5.01 4.18
N GLY A 167 0.97 -5.01 3.09
CA GLY A 167 1.80 -6.13 2.70
C GLY A 167 0.95 -7.38 2.47
N PHE A 168 1.27 -8.46 3.18
CA PHE A 168 0.51 -9.71 3.16
C PHE A 168 -0.54 -9.82 4.28
N TYR A 169 -0.83 -8.72 4.99
CA TYR A 169 -1.69 -8.73 6.16
C TYR A 169 -2.98 -7.95 5.93
N ILE A 170 -4.07 -8.39 6.56
CA ILE A 170 -5.33 -7.65 6.63
C ILE A 170 -5.50 -7.07 8.04
N ILE A 171 -5.51 -5.76 8.19
CA ILE A 171 -5.87 -5.08 9.42
C ILE A 171 -7.39 -4.89 9.44
N ASP A 172 -8.08 -5.61 10.33
CA ASP A 172 -9.54 -5.61 10.47
C ASP A 172 -9.99 -4.92 11.76
N CYS A 173 -10.81 -3.88 11.62
CA CYS A 173 -11.38 -3.13 12.74
C CYS A 173 -12.78 -3.66 13.15
N GLY A 174 -13.17 -4.84 12.66
CA GLY A 174 -14.38 -5.56 13.04
C GLY A 174 -15.64 -4.84 12.56
N SER A 175 -16.57 -4.56 13.49
CA SER A 175 -17.79 -3.82 13.16
C SER A 175 -17.53 -2.32 12.95
N LEU A 176 -16.40 -1.80 13.42
CA LEU A 176 -16.03 -0.39 13.37
C LEU A 176 -15.35 -0.05 12.04
N ARG A 177 -15.58 1.18 11.55
CA ARG A 177 -14.81 1.72 10.43
C ARG A 177 -13.40 2.08 10.89
N VAL A 178 -12.42 1.95 10.00
CA VAL A 178 -11.01 2.32 10.22
C VAL A 178 -10.90 3.75 10.76
N ARG A 179 -11.71 4.69 10.27
CA ARG A 179 -11.76 6.08 10.76
C ARG A 179 -12.22 6.24 12.22
N ARG A 180 -13.03 5.33 12.77
CA ARG A 180 -13.62 5.43 14.13
C ARG A 180 -13.03 4.48 15.17
N GLY A 181 -12.59 3.29 14.76
CA GLY A 181 -12.14 2.25 15.72
C GLY A 181 -10.87 2.63 16.47
N SER A 182 -10.81 2.31 17.77
CA SER A 182 -9.63 2.51 18.63
C SER A 182 -8.67 1.31 18.62
N MET A 183 -9.13 0.14 18.16
CA MET A 183 -8.32 -1.07 18.08
C MET A 183 -8.76 -1.91 16.90
N CYS A 184 -7.83 -2.16 15.98
CA CYS A 184 -7.98 -3.13 14.90
C CYS A 184 -7.18 -4.38 15.25
N ARG A 185 -7.46 -5.49 14.58
CA ARG A 185 -6.72 -6.76 14.70
C ARG A 185 -6.02 -7.01 13.37
N SER A 186 -4.88 -7.67 13.37
CA SER A 186 -4.24 -8.14 12.14
C SER A 186 -4.67 -9.58 11.89
N MET A 187 -5.15 -9.86 10.70
CA MET A 187 -5.52 -11.16 10.13
C MET A 187 -4.51 -11.54 9.04
N TYR A 188 -4.37 -12.84 8.79
CA TYR A 188 -3.66 -13.38 7.63
C TYR A 188 -4.42 -13.08 6.34
#